data_AF-A0A9P6TTD0-F1
#
_entry.id   AF-A0A9P6TTD0-F1
#
_cell.length_a   1.000
_cell.length_b   1.000
_cell.length_c   1.000
_cell.angle_alpha   90.00
_cell.angle_beta   90.00
_cell.angle_gamma   90.00
#
_symmetry.space_group_name_H-M   'P 1'
#
loop_
_entity.id
_entity.type
_entity.pdbx_description
1 polymer ?
#
loop_
_entity_poly.entity_id
_entity_poly.type
_entity_poly.pdbx_seq_one_letter_code
_entity_poly.pdbx_strand_id
1 'polypeptide(L)'
;MYEADLVQANRMIEELRRDWKDHHPFIAYLDKNCFQDEEHRRMWMKAYRIDPYYASMDTNNFVKSWHNHLKHGLLRRHHKVRADRVVYLLSHTVVEYFRKEEFRNYIQAGHKTKGQVMDILRQREVQAMAMEDIKNRVRKVDGELCILSFTNPDLFYKVFVNAQDTVTGCDCPYFLRLQRICKHILLAYRVYEAELLLPLQPVFRYAPRRPDAEPLAIEYDDALLDMAHATV
;
A
#
# COMPACT_ATOMS: atom_id res chain seq x y z
N MET A 1 12.21 16.06 -2.18
CA MET A 1 13.21 14.98 -2.13
C MET A 1 13.96 15.16 -0.81
N TYR A 2 13.78 14.26 0.18
CA TYR A 2 14.25 14.49 1.55
C TYR A 2 15.68 13.95 1.72
N GLU A 3 16.67 14.83 1.72
CA GLU A 3 18.04 14.50 2.10
C GLU A 3 18.10 14.40 3.62
N ALA A 4 18.49 13.24 4.17
CA ALA A 4 18.66 13.10 5.60
C ALA A 4 19.85 13.95 6.04
N ASP A 5 19.63 14.86 6.97
CA ASP A 5 20.70 15.63 7.60
C ASP A 5 21.68 14.67 8.31
N LEU A 6 22.98 14.97 8.25
CA LEU A 6 24.03 14.12 8.86
C LEU A 6 23.81 13.97 10.37
N VAL A 7 23.29 15.01 11.02
CA VAL A 7 22.98 14.99 12.46
C VAL A 7 21.94 13.93 12.77
N GLN A 8 20.89 13.83 11.95
CA GLN A 8 19.86 12.81 12.08
C GLN A 8 20.42 11.41 11.82
N ALA A 9 21.24 11.26 10.78
CA ALA A 9 21.87 9.97 10.46
C ALA A 9 22.77 9.47 11.61
N ASN A 10 23.59 10.34 12.20
CA ASN A 10 24.46 9.96 13.31
C ASN A 10 23.65 9.55 14.55
N ARG A 11 22.57 10.26 14.87
CA ARG A 11 21.66 9.88 15.97
C ARG A 11 21.08 8.49 15.77
N MET A 12 20.60 8.19 14.56
CA MET A 12 20.03 6.88 14.23
C MET A 12 21.08 5.75 14.31
N ILE A 13 22.34 6.03 13.96
CA ILE A 13 23.44 5.07 14.10
C ILE A 13 23.72 4.77 15.58
N GLU A 14 23.69 5.77 16.45
CA GLU A 14 23.86 5.57 17.89
C GLU A 14 22.72 4.75 18.50
N GLU A 15 21.47 5.01 18.07
CA GLU A 15 20.31 4.20 18.45
C GLU A 15 20.48 2.74 17.99
N LEU A 16 20.86 2.52 16.73
CA LEU A 16 21.14 1.18 16.20
C LEU A 16 22.22 0.46 17.01
N ARG A 17 23.35 1.13 17.31
CA ARG A 17 24.44 0.56 18.11
C ARG A 17 23.97 0.18 19.51
N ARG A 18 23.09 0.97 20.11
CA ARG A 18 22.51 0.69 21.43
C ARG A 18 21.58 -0.53 21.38
N ASP A 19 20.72 -0.59 20.36
CA ASP A 19 19.72 -1.66 20.19
C ASP A 19 20.39 -3.02 19.89
N TRP A 20 21.52 -2.99 19.18
CA TRP A 20 22.26 -4.18 18.75
C TRP A 20 23.61 -4.35 19.47
N LYS A 21 23.74 -3.75 20.66
CA LYS A 21 25.00 -3.75 21.44
C LYS A 21 25.56 -5.15 21.69
N ASP A 22 24.67 -6.14 21.85
CA ASP A 22 25.04 -7.53 22.16
C ASP A 22 25.52 -8.29 20.91
N HIS A 23 25.50 -7.67 19.73
CA HIS A 23 25.90 -8.28 18.45
C HIS A 23 27.14 -7.57 17.89
N HIS A 24 28.21 -7.57 18.69
CA HIS A 24 29.48 -6.90 18.38
C HIS A 24 30.04 -7.21 16.97
N PRO A 25 30.03 -8.46 16.45
CA PRO A 25 30.54 -8.72 15.09
C PRO A 25 29.73 -8.03 13.99
N PHE A 26 28.42 -7.89 14.19
CA PHE A 26 27.53 -7.22 13.25
C PHE A 26 27.75 -5.71 13.25
N ILE A 27 27.83 -5.09 14.44
CA ILE A 27 28.14 -3.66 14.56
C ILE A 27 29.53 -3.35 13.98
N ALA A 28 30.55 -4.18 14.27
CA ALA A 28 31.88 -4.00 13.71
C ALA A 28 31.90 -4.09 12.17
N TYR A 29 31.10 -4.98 11.59
CA TYR A 29 30.94 -5.05 10.14
C TYR A 29 30.32 -3.77 9.57
N LEU A 30 29.24 -3.26 10.19
CA LEU A 30 28.59 -2.04 9.74
C LEU A 30 29.50 -0.81 9.88
N ASP A 31 30.22 -0.70 11.00
CA ASP A 31 31.19 0.37 11.20
C ASP A 31 32.26 0.35 10.10
N LYS A 32 32.79 -0.84 9.78
CA LYS A 32 33.85 -1.03 8.78
C LYS A 32 33.38 -0.80 7.33
N ASN A 33 32.16 -1.19 6.98
CA ASN A 33 31.73 -1.25 5.57
C ASN A 33 30.62 -0.26 5.20
N CYS A 34 29.88 0.24 6.18
CA CYS A 34 28.64 1.00 5.94
C CYS A 34 28.68 2.42 6.55
N PHE A 35 29.46 2.64 7.62
CA PHE A 35 29.47 3.92 8.35
C PHE A 35 30.79 4.72 8.24
N GLN A 36 31.68 4.33 7.34
CA GLN A 36 33.00 4.94 7.20
C GLN A 36 32.93 6.42 6.77
N ASP A 37 32.07 6.73 5.80
CA ASP A 37 31.91 8.09 5.28
C ASP A 37 30.51 8.67 5.54
N GLU A 38 30.40 9.98 5.41
CA GLU A 38 29.18 10.74 5.66
C GLU A 38 28.04 10.38 4.69
N GLU A 39 28.35 10.15 3.43
CA GLU A 39 27.36 9.87 2.39
C GLU A 39 26.70 8.50 2.61
N HIS A 40 27.51 7.48 2.89
CA HIS A 40 27.03 6.13 3.19
C HIS A 40 26.27 6.10 4.51
N ARG A 41 26.70 6.84 5.55
CA ARG A 41 25.93 6.99 6.79
C ARG A 41 24.53 7.56 6.52
N ARG A 42 24.44 8.65 5.76
CA ARG A 42 23.15 9.24 5.37
C ARG A 42 22.31 8.26 4.56
N MET A 43 22.90 7.55 3.61
CA MET A 43 22.22 6.56 2.76
C MET A 43 21.68 5.38 3.56
N TRP A 44 22.50 4.73 4.39
CA TRP A 44 22.09 3.57 5.17
C TRP A 44 21.03 3.91 6.20
N MET A 45 21.07 5.12 6.78
CA MET A 45 20.02 5.55 7.69
C MET A 45 18.70 5.86 7.00
N LYS A 46 18.67 6.03 5.67
CA LYS A 46 17.40 6.01 4.92
C LYS A 46 16.71 4.66 5.02
N ALA A 47 17.47 3.56 5.01
CA ALA A 47 16.92 2.20 5.13
C ALA A 47 16.48 1.86 6.56
N TYR A 48 17.05 2.51 7.58
CA TYR A 48 16.68 2.33 8.99
C TYR A 48 15.51 3.24 9.44
N ARG A 49 14.81 3.90 8.50
CA ARG A 49 13.68 4.78 8.81
C ARG A 49 12.48 3.98 9.34
N ILE A 50 11.96 4.41 10.48
CA ILE A 50 10.75 3.84 11.13
C ILE A 50 9.47 4.50 10.60
N ASP A 51 9.58 5.60 9.83
CA ASP A 51 8.43 6.33 9.31
C ASP A 51 7.57 5.43 8.39
N PRO A 52 6.27 5.23 8.72
CA PRO A 52 5.34 4.39 7.95
C PRO A 52 5.23 4.79 6.48
N TYR A 53 5.46 6.06 6.16
CA TYR A 53 5.40 6.54 4.78
C TYR A 53 6.53 5.95 3.93
N TYR A 54 7.70 5.63 4.51
CA TYR A 54 8.85 5.11 3.76
C TYR A 54 9.11 3.62 3.96
N ALA A 55 8.50 2.99 4.97
CA ALA A 55 8.64 1.56 5.30
C ALA A 55 8.31 0.59 4.15
N SER A 56 7.68 1.05 3.07
CA SER A 56 7.46 0.23 1.87
C SER A 56 7.95 0.85 0.56
N MET A 57 8.56 2.04 0.59
CA MET A 57 9.16 2.66 -0.59
C MET A 57 10.60 2.19 -0.77
N ASP A 58 11.29 1.96 0.34
CA ASP A 58 12.68 1.55 0.31
C ASP A 58 12.84 0.05 0.58
N THR A 59 13.81 -0.52 -0.13
CA THR A 59 14.42 -1.84 0.03
C THR A 59 13.86 -2.96 -0.85
N ASN A 60 14.68 -3.32 -1.84
CA ASN A 60 14.87 -4.65 -2.42
C ASN A 60 13.68 -5.35 -3.08
N ASN A 61 12.51 -5.44 -2.46
CA ASN A 61 11.38 -6.20 -2.97
C ASN A 61 10.78 -5.61 -4.23
N PHE A 62 10.67 -4.29 -4.36
CA PHE A 62 10.18 -3.68 -5.60
C PHE A 62 11.17 -3.90 -6.75
N VAL A 63 12.44 -3.56 -6.55
CA VAL A 63 13.50 -3.76 -7.56
C VAL A 63 13.70 -5.25 -7.88
N LYS A 64 13.74 -6.13 -6.88
CA LYS A 64 13.79 -7.60 -7.08
C LYS A 64 12.56 -8.11 -7.80
N SER A 65 11.37 -7.64 -7.44
CA SER A 65 10.14 -8.08 -8.10
C SER A 65 10.10 -7.61 -9.56
N TRP A 66 10.57 -6.39 -9.83
CA TRP A 66 10.73 -5.88 -11.19
C TRP A 66 11.79 -6.68 -11.97
N HIS A 67 12.97 -6.92 -11.39
CA HIS A 67 14.00 -7.78 -11.98
C HIS A 67 13.51 -9.22 -12.20
N ASN A 68 12.71 -9.77 -11.30
CA ASN A 68 12.12 -11.10 -11.45
C ASN A 68 11.08 -11.13 -12.57
N HIS A 69 10.22 -10.11 -12.67
CA HIS A 69 9.28 -9.97 -13.80
C HIS A 69 10.03 -9.86 -15.12
N LEU A 70 11.08 -9.04 -15.18
CA LEU A 70 11.90 -8.89 -16.37
C LEU A 70 12.60 -10.20 -16.74
N LYS A 71 13.27 -10.85 -15.78
CA LYS A 71 14.05 -12.06 -15.99
C LYS A 71 13.18 -13.27 -16.33
N HIS A 72 12.05 -13.45 -15.65
CA HIS A 72 11.21 -14.63 -15.78
C HIS A 72 10.06 -14.45 -16.78
N GLY A 73 9.34 -13.33 -16.71
CA GLY A 73 8.19 -13.08 -17.58
C GLY A 73 8.62 -12.65 -18.98
N LEU A 74 9.46 -11.62 -19.06
CA LEU A 74 9.74 -10.92 -20.32
C LEU A 74 10.94 -11.49 -21.08
N LEU A 75 12.03 -11.81 -20.37
CA LEU A 75 13.24 -12.41 -20.95
C LEU A 75 13.23 -13.94 -20.94
N ARG A 76 12.20 -14.58 -20.36
CA ARG A 76 12.02 -16.04 -20.29
C ARG A 76 13.28 -16.81 -19.86
N ARG A 77 14.07 -16.26 -18.94
CA ARG A 77 15.35 -16.82 -18.47
C ARG A 77 16.44 -16.94 -19.56
N HIS A 78 16.35 -16.24 -20.68
CA HIS A 78 17.48 -16.16 -21.61
C HIS A 78 18.58 -15.28 -21.03
N HIS A 79 19.65 -15.91 -20.54
CA HIS A 79 20.75 -15.24 -19.83
C HIS A 79 21.78 -14.56 -20.75
N LYS A 80 21.68 -14.78 -22.08
CA LYS A 80 22.60 -14.26 -23.09
C LYS A 80 21.84 -13.65 -24.26
N VAL A 81 21.25 -12.48 -24.03
CA VAL A 81 20.55 -11.71 -25.07
C VAL A 81 21.45 -10.54 -25.46
N ARG A 82 21.65 -10.33 -26.77
CA ARG A 82 22.40 -9.17 -27.27
C ARG A 82 21.73 -7.87 -26.79
N ALA A 83 22.55 -6.84 -26.53
CA ALA A 83 22.08 -5.59 -25.93
C ALA A 83 21.00 -4.90 -26.78
N ASP A 84 21.12 -4.91 -28.11
CA ASP A 84 20.12 -4.39 -29.05
C ASP A 84 18.74 -5.04 -28.87
N ARG A 85 18.71 -6.37 -28.71
CA ARG A 85 17.48 -7.13 -28.48
C ARG A 85 16.88 -6.85 -27.09
N VAL A 86 17.71 -6.62 -26.07
CA VAL A 86 17.23 -6.18 -24.74
C VAL A 86 16.59 -4.80 -24.84
N VAL A 87 17.23 -3.85 -25.51
CA VAL A 87 16.69 -2.50 -25.72
C VAL A 87 15.36 -2.56 -26.48
N TYR A 88 15.28 -3.39 -27.53
CA TYR A 88 14.03 -3.59 -28.28
C TYR A 88 12.91 -4.16 -27.41
N LEU A 89 13.19 -5.19 -26.61
CA LEU A 89 12.21 -5.81 -25.70
C LEU A 89 11.73 -4.80 -24.64
N LEU A 90 12.65 -4.08 -24.01
CA LEU A 90 12.32 -3.05 -23.03
C LEU A 90 11.43 -1.95 -23.64
N SER A 91 11.80 -1.42 -24.79
CA SER A 91 11.09 -0.29 -25.42
C SER A 91 9.74 -0.67 -26.02
N HIS A 92 9.59 -1.84 -26.63
CA HIS A 92 8.38 -2.20 -27.40
C HIS A 92 7.50 -3.23 -26.72
N THR A 93 8.06 -4.12 -25.89
CA THR A 93 7.29 -5.18 -25.21
C THR A 93 6.96 -4.80 -23.78
N VAL A 94 7.95 -4.30 -23.03
CA VAL A 94 7.78 -3.99 -21.60
C VAL A 94 6.95 -2.72 -21.40
N VAL A 95 7.23 -1.65 -22.16
CA VAL A 95 6.43 -0.42 -22.10
C VAL A 95 4.97 -0.70 -22.45
N GLU A 96 4.70 -1.43 -23.54
CA GLU A 96 3.34 -1.78 -23.94
C GLU A 96 2.63 -2.70 -22.93
N TYR A 97 3.36 -3.62 -22.31
CA TYR A 97 2.83 -4.45 -21.23
C TYR A 97 2.40 -3.60 -20.03
N PHE A 98 3.25 -2.69 -19.56
CA PHE A 98 2.91 -1.82 -18.42
C PHE A 98 1.83 -0.81 -18.75
N ARG A 99 1.76 -0.28 -19.98
CA ARG A 99 0.63 0.55 -20.43
C ARG A 99 -0.69 -0.21 -20.36
N LYS A 100 -0.70 -1.47 -20.78
CA LYS A 100 -1.88 -2.33 -20.68
C LYS A 100 -2.23 -2.65 -19.23
N GLU A 101 -1.24 -2.85 -18.37
CA GLU A 101 -1.45 -3.12 -16.94
C GLU A 101 -1.96 -1.87 -16.19
N GLU A 102 -1.42 -0.69 -16.50
CA GLU A 102 -1.92 0.60 -16.06
C GLU A 102 -3.37 0.82 -16.51
N PHE A 103 -3.66 0.60 -17.80
CA PHE A 103 -5.01 0.71 -18.31
C PHE A 103 -5.97 -0.27 -17.61
N ARG A 104 -5.57 -1.53 -17.42
CA ARG A 104 -6.34 -2.53 -16.65
C ARG A 104 -6.60 -2.10 -15.22
N ASN A 105 -5.59 -1.54 -14.55
CA ASN A 105 -5.74 -1.00 -13.20
C ASN A 105 -6.69 0.19 -13.17
N TYR A 106 -6.61 1.09 -14.16
CA TYR A 106 -7.50 2.23 -14.34
C TYR A 106 -8.95 1.79 -14.53
N ILE A 107 -9.22 0.86 -15.44
CA ILE A 107 -10.58 0.32 -15.67
C ILE A 107 -11.00 -0.75 -14.65
N GLN A 108 -10.15 -1.02 -13.63
CA GLN A 108 -10.34 -2.06 -12.62
C GLN A 108 -10.66 -3.46 -13.18
N ALA A 109 -10.11 -3.79 -14.36
CA ALA A 109 -10.31 -5.07 -15.04
C ALA A 109 -9.10 -5.99 -14.81
N GLY A 110 -9.36 -7.25 -14.43
CA GLY A 110 -8.33 -8.26 -14.21
C GLY A 110 -8.43 -8.93 -12.84
N HIS A 111 -7.45 -9.77 -12.54
CA HIS A 111 -7.42 -10.51 -11.27
C HIS A 111 -7.19 -9.55 -10.10
N LYS A 112 -8.20 -9.39 -9.26
CA LYS A 112 -8.13 -8.59 -8.04
C LYS A 112 -7.52 -9.40 -6.91
N THR A 113 -6.61 -8.81 -6.14
CA THR A 113 -6.17 -9.39 -4.86
C THR A 113 -7.34 -9.42 -3.89
N LYS A 114 -7.28 -10.31 -2.88
CA LYS A 114 -8.30 -10.33 -1.81
C LYS A 114 -8.49 -8.94 -1.18
N GLY A 115 -7.39 -8.19 -1.01
CA GLY A 115 -7.44 -6.80 -0.55
C GLY A 115 -8.24 -5.88 -1.46
N GLN A 116 -7.99 -5.91 -2.77
CA GLN A 116 -8.72 -5.09 -3.75
C GLN A 116 -10.21 -5.42 -3.78
N VAL A 117 -10.55 -6.71 -3.75
CA VAL A 117 -11.95 -7.14 -3.69
C VAL A 117 -12.63 -6.55 -2.46
N MET A 118 -11.98 -6.65 -1.29
CA MET A 118 -12.53 -6.11 -0.05
C MET A 118 -12.72 -4.59 -0.09
N ASP A 119 -11.82 -3.83 -0.72
CA ASP A 119 -11.97 -2.36 -0.81
C ASP A 119 -13.12 -1.98 -1.73
N ILE A 120 -13.26 -2.66 -2.87
CA ILE A 120 -14.38 -2.45 -3.79
C ILE A 120 -15.70 -2.79 -3.12
N LEU A 121 -15.76 -3.89 -2.38
CA LEU A 121 -16.98 -4.26 -1.64
C LEU A 121 -17.34 -3.17 -0.60
N ARG A 122 -16.37 -2.66 0.15
CA ARG A 122 -16.62 -1.54 1.09
C ARG A 122 -17.09 -0.28 0.39
N GLN A 123 -16.46 0.07 -0.73
CA GLN A 123 -16.85 1.24 -1.50
C GLN A 123 -18.28 1.09 -2.02
N ARG A 124 -18.65 -0.09 -2.52
CA ARG A 124 -20.01 -0.40 -2.97
C ARG A 124 -21.03 -0.37 -1.83
N GLU A 125 -20.70 -0.95 -0.69
CA GLU A 125 -21.55 -0.90 0.50
C GLU A 125 -21.82 0.56 0.90
N VAL A 126 -20.78 1.39 0.98
CA VAL A 126 -20.94 2.80 1.31
C VAL A 126 -21.74 3.51 0.23
N GLN A 127 -21.50 3.27 -1.06
CA GLN A 127 -22.22 3.86 -2.19
C GLN A 127 -23.71 3.51 -2.21
N ALA A 128 -24.05 2.29 -1.82
CA ALA A 128 -25.43 1.80 -1.75
C ALA A 128 -26.23 2.40 -0.58
N MET A 129 -25.57 2.97 0.43
CA MET A 129 -26.27 3.63 1.54
C MET A 129 -26.94 4.92 1.10
N ALA A 130 -28.12 5.20 1.65
CA ALA A 130 -28.81 6.47 1.48
C ALA A 130 -28.06 7.58 2.20
N MET A 131 -28.06 8.79 1.60
CA MET A 131 -27.35 9.94 2.20
C MET A 131 -27.85 10.29 3.60
N GLU A 132 -29.13 10.06 3.89
CA GLU A 132 -29.71 10.29 5.21
C GLU A 132 -29.09 9.37 6.27
N ASP A 133 -28.96 8.08 5.97
CA ASP A 133 -28.32 7.09 6.85
C ASP A 133 -26.84 7.41 7.08
N ILE A 134 -26.17 7.93 6.04
CA ILE A 134 -24.77 8.33 6.13
C ILE A 134 -24.63 9.53 7.07
N LYS A 135 -25.46 10.57 6.91
CA LYS A 135 -25.44 11.75 7.78
C LYS A 135 -25.73 11.39 9.23
N ASN A 136 -26.66 10.47 9.49
CA ASN A 136 -26.98 10.01 10.84
C ASN A 136 -25.82 9.27 11.53
N ARG A 137 -24.88 8.73 10.74
CA ARG A 137 -23.69 8.02 11.22
C ARG A 137 -22.46 8.92 11.38
N VAL A 138 -22.47 10.13 10.82
CA VAL A 138 -21.32 11.04 10.85
C VAL A 138 -21.62 12.21 11.77
N ARG A 139 -20.75 12.44 12.76
CA ARG A 139 -20.85 13.55 13.72
C ARG A 139 -19.55 14.32 13.78
N LYS A 140 -19.64 15.64 13.90
CA LYS A 140 -18.49 16.51 14.19
C LYS A 140 -18.60 16.93 15.66
N VAL A 141 -17.65 16.49 16.49
CA VAL A 141 -17.62 16.77 17.94
C VAL A 141 -16.30 17.47 18.23
N ASP A 142 -16.35 18.69 18.79
CA ASP A 142 -15.15 19.50 19.10
C ASP A 142 -14.18 19.69 17.92
N GLY A 143 -14.73 19.77 16.70
CA GLY A 143 -13.96 19.87 15.46
C GLY A 143 -13.44 18.53 14.92
N GLU A 144 -13.63 17.44 15.65
CA GLU A 144 -13.19 16.10 15.29
C GLU A 144 -14.28 15.32 14.55
N LEU A 145 -13.90 14.57 13.52
CA LEU A 145 -14.81 13.74 12.74
C LEU A 145 -14.99 12.37 13.40
N CYS A 146 -16.18 12.11 13.91
CA CYS A 146 -16.56 10.87 14.58
C CYS A 146 -17.60 10.13 13.74
N ILE A 147 -17.33 8.87 13.39
CA ILE A 147 -18.22 8.05 12.57
C ILE A 147 -18.66 6.83 13.38
N LEU A 148 -19.96 6.59 13.39
CA LEU A 148 -20.57 5.46 14.07
C LEU A 148 -20.11 4.14 13.46
N SER A 149 -19.78 3.19 14.32
CA SER A 149 -19.40 1.84 13.92
C SER A 149 -20.53 1.13 13.17
N PHE A 150 -20.14 0.26 12.24
CA PHE A 150 -21.07 -0.57 11.47
C PHE A 150 -21.59 -1.76 12.25
N THR A 151 -20.88 -2.17 13.31
CA THR A 151 -21.17 -3.39 14.07
C THR A 151 -21.63 -3.09 15.50
N ASN A 152 -21.37 -1.90 16.01
CA ASN A 152 -21.72 -1.51 17.37
C ASN A 152 -22.38 -0.11 17.37
N PRO A 153 -23.66 0.01 17.77
CA PRO A 153 -24.39 1.28 17.75
C PRO A 153 -23.92 2.31 18.78
N ASP A 154 -23.10 1.92 19.76
CA ASP A 154 -22.61 2.80 20.83
C ASP A 154 -21.15 3.22 20.63
N LEU A 155 -20.49 2.73 19.58
CA LEU A 155 -19.08 2.96 19.34
C LEU A 155 -18.87 3.93 18.18
N PHE A 156 -18.11 4.99 18.42
CA PHE A 156 -17.67 5.94 17.40
C PHE A 156 -16.17 5.79 17.16
N TYR A 157 -15.79 5.94 15.90
CA TYR A 157 -14.40 5.96 15.45
C TYR A 157 -14.05 7.34 14.93
N LYS A 158 -12.89 7.85 15.36
CA LYS A 158 -12.35 9.12 14.90
C LYS A 158 -11.63 8.96 13.57
N VAL A 159 -11.93 9.87 12.64
CA VAL A 159 -11.16 10.09 11.42
C VAL A 159 -10.24 11.28 11.64
N PHE A 160 -8.95 11.04 11.42
CA PHE A 160 -7.91 12.06 11.58
C PHE A 160 -7.80 12.87 10.29
N VAL A 161 -7.84 14.19 10.43
CA VAL A 161 -7.71 15.16 9.34
C VAL A 161 -6.61 16.14 9.74
N ASN A 162 -5.72 16.48 8.81
CA ASN A 162 -4.65 17.45 9.05
C ASN A 162 -5.13 18.90 8.79
N ALA A 163 -4.22 19.87 8.99
CA ALA A 163 -4.50 21.29 8.77
C ALA A 163 -4.75 21.67 7.29
N GLN A 164 -4.52 20.76 6.35
CA GLN A 164 -4.80 20.92 4.92
C GLN A 164 -6.05 20.14 4.49
N ASP A 165 -6.95 19.87 5.44
CA ASP A 165 -8.18 19.10 5.27
C ASP A 165 -7.97 17.71 4.61
N THR A 166 -6.76 17.17 4.71
CA THR A 166 -6.41 15.86 4.17
C THR A 166 -6.65 14.79 5.22
N VAL A 167 -7.38 13.74 4.86
CA VAL A 167 -7.59 12.59 5.74
C VAL A 167 -6.29 11.82 5.93
N THR A 168 -5.80 11.75 7.17
CA THR A 168 -4.54 11.07 7.53
C THR A 168 -4.77 9.66 8.07
N GLY A 169 -5.96 9.35 8.59
CA GLY A 169 -6.28 7.99 9.02
C GLY A 169 -7.56 7.84 9.84
N CYS A 170 -7.70 6.70 10.50
CA CYS A 170 -8.82 6.38 11.38
C CYS A 170 -8.36 5.51 12.56
N ASP A 171 -8.94 5.71 13.74
CA ASP A 171 -8.65 4.91 14.94
C ASP A 171 -9.32 3.52 14.96
N CYS A 172 -10.11 3.18 13.94
CA CYS A 172 -10.78 1.89 13.91
C CYS A 172 -9.77 0.72 13.76
N PRO A 173 -10.06 -0.46 14.35
CA PRO A 173 -9.15 -1.62 14.30
C PRO A 173 -8.76 -2.02 12.88
N TYR A 174 -9.66 -1.82 11.91
CA TYR A 174 -9.39 -2.12 10.51
C TYR A 174 -8.25 -1.26 9.96
N PHE A 175 -8.32 0.06 10.16
CA PHE A 175 -7.30 0.99 9.69
C PHE A 175 -6.00 0.79 10.45
N LEU A 176 -6.06 0.68 11.78
CA LEU A 176 -4.87 0.47 12.61
C LEU A 176 -4.09 -0.79 12.20
N ARG A 177 -4.79 -1.90 11.93
CA ARG A 177 -4.15 -3.18 11.57
C ARG A 177 -3.67 -3.23 10.12
N LEU A 178 -4.45 -2.70 9.19
CA LEU A 178 -4.21 -2.93 7.75
C LEU A 178 -3.67 -1.70 7.02
N GLN A 179 -3.80 -0.51 7.60
CA GLN A 179 -3.41 0.77 7.00
C GLN A 179 -4.07 0.98 5.63
N ARG A 180 -5.35 0.59 5.51
CA ARG A 180 -6.17 0.68 4.30
C ARG A 180 -7.44 1.47 4.58
N ILE A 181 -7.97 2.11 3.54
CA ILE A 181 -9.19 2.90 3.61
C ILE A 181 -10.34 2.05 4.21
N CYS A 182 -10.85 2.50 5.35
CA CYS A 182 -11.95 1.86 6.07
C CYS A 182 -13.28 2.49 5.66
N LYS A 183 -14.41 1.87 6.04
CA LYS A 183 -15.74 2.42 5.78
C LYS A 183 -15.92 3.82 6.40
N HIS A 184 -15.34 4.08 7.57
CA HIS A 184 -15.45 5.37 8.25
C HIS A 184 -14.84 6.52 7.45
N ILE A 185 -13.66 6.32 6.84
CA ILE A 185 -13.03 7.29 5.95
C ILE A 185 -13.88 7.52 4.70
N LEU A 186 -14.48 6.46 4.14
CA LEU A 186 -15.36 6.59 2.97
C LEU A 186 -16.64 7.38 3.29
N LEU A 187 -17.24 7.19 4.48
CA LEU A 187 -18.40 7.97 4.91
C LEU A 187 -18.04 9.44 5.13
N ALA A 188 -16.93 9.70 5.82
CA ALA A 188 -16.42 11.04 6.02
C ALA A 188 -16.25 11.78 4.69
N TYR A 189 -15.58 11.15 3.72
CA TYR A 189 -15.42 11.71 2.39
C TYR A 189 -16.77 11.93 1.67
N ARG A 190 -17.73 11.02 1.80
CA ARG A 190 -19.04 11.15 1.13
C ARG A 190 -19.90 12.27 1.71
N VAL A 191 -19.71 12.63 2.99
CA VAL A 191 -20.42 13.76 3.62
C VAL A 191 -19.73 15.09 3.35
N TYR A 192 -18.40 15.10 3.41
CA TYR A 192 -17.58 16.30 3.35
C TYR A 192 -16.74 16.36 2.07
N GLU A 193 -17.26 15.85 0.94
CA GLU A 193 -16.50 15.73 -0.33
C GLU A 193 -15.94 17.09 -0.80
N ALA A 194 -16.64 18.18 -0.49
CA ALA A 194 -16.21 19.55 -0.84
C ALA A 194 -15.14 20.12 0.12
N GLU A 195 -15.00 19.55 1.32
CA GLU A 195 -14.11 20.05 2.38
C GLU A 195 -12.90 19.14 2.59
N LEU A 196 -13.04 17.83 2.38
CA LEU A 196 -11.99 16.84 2.64
C LEU A 196 -11.27 16.43 1.37
N LEU A 197 -9.95 16.53 1.41
CA LEU A 197 -9.10 15.84 0.46
C LEU A 197 -8.88 14.42 0.98
N LEU A 198 -9.36 13.42 0.23
CA LEU A 198 -8.71 12.11 0.34
C LEU A 198 -7.26 12.31 -0.07
N PRO A 199 -6.29 11.68 0.60
CA PRO A 199 -4.90 11.74 0.17
C PRO A 199 -4.90 11.40 -1.32
N LEU A 200 -4.55 12.40 -2.13
CA LEU A 200 -4.52 12.25 -3.58
C LEU A 200 -3.64 11.04 -3.85
N GLN A 201 -4.24 10.09 -4.56
CA GLN A 201 -3.75 8.76 -4.87
C GLN A 201 -4.24 7.68 -3.90
N PRO A 202 -4.80 6.57 -4.41
CA PRO A 202 -4.77 5.37 -3.63
C PRO A 202 -3.29 5.08 -3.38
N VAL A 203 -2.88 5.09 -2.12
CA VAL A 203 -1.70 4.34 -1.68
C VAL A 203 -2.07 2.85 -1.77
N PHE A 204 -2.49 2.41 -2.95
CA PHE A 204 -2.48 1.02 -3.36
C PHE A 204 -1.04 0.67 -3.71
N ARG A 205 -0.22 0.63 -2.66
CA ARG A 205 1.04 -0.09 -2.69
C ARG A 205 0.69 -1.57 -2.80
N TYR A 206 0.57 -2.07 -4.01
CA TYR A 206 0.64 -3.51 -4.24
C TYR A 206 2.09 -3.87 -4.54
N ALA A 207 2.65 -4.69 -3.65
CA ALA A 207 3.75 -5.57 -4.04
C ALA A 207 3.26 -6.41 -5.24
N PRO A 208 4.02 -6.54 -6.33
CA PRO A 208 3.62 -7.40 -7.43
C PRO A 208 3.44 -8.85 -6.94
N ARG A 209 2.46 -9.56 -7.48
CA ARG A 209 2.31 -11.00 -7.26
C ARG A 209 3.61 -11.71 -7.62
N ARG A 210 4.00 -12.68 -6.80
CA ARG A 210 5.03 -13.64 -7.21
C ARG A 210 4.45 -14.52 -8.34
N PRO A 211 5.20 -14.75 -9.43
CA PRO A 211 4.74 -15.57 -10.56
C PRO A 211 4.52 -17.06 -10.24
N ASP A 212 4.87 -17.52 -9.04
CA ASP A 212 4.88 -18.91 -8.59
C ASP A 212 3.74 -19.27 -7.63
N ALA A 213 2.81 -18.34 -7.35
CA ALA A 213 1.62 -18.69 -6.58
C ALA A 213 0.69 -19.57 -7.45
N GLU A 214 0.64 -20.86 -7.14
CA GLU A 214 -0.29 -21.81 -7.76
C GLU A 214 -1.73 -21.28 -7.67
N PRO A 215 -2.54 -21.48 -8.72
CA PRO A 215 -3.97 -21.19 -8.65
C PRO A 215 -4.58 -22.11 -7.60
N LEU A 216 -5.09 -21.53 -6.50
CA LEU A 216 -5.98 -22.26 -5.61
C LEU A 216 -7.18 -22.71 -6.45
N ALA A 217 -7.29 -24.02 -6.66
CA ALA A 217 -8.47 -24.63 -7.22
C ALA A 217 -9.64 -24.26 -6.31
N ILE A 218 -10.53 -23.41 -6.83
CA ILE A 218 -11.83 -23.18 -6.23
C ILE A 218 -12.70 -24.30 -6.80
N GLU A 219 -12.94 -25.34 -6.02
CA GLU A 219 -14.08 -26.23 -6.26
C GLU A 219 -15.32 -25.35 -6.13
N TYR A 220 -16.02 -25.14 -7.24
CA TYR A 220 -17.34 -24.52 -7.23
C TYR A 220 -18.31 -25.56 -6.69
N ASP A 221 -18.93 -25.27 -5.55
CA ASP A 221 -20.07 -26.01 -5.06
C ASP A 221 -21.29 -25.56 -5.89
N ASP A 222 -21.67 -26.39 -6.87
CA ASP A 222 -22.73 -26.12 -7.86
C ASP A 222 -24.10 -25.83 -7.23
N ALA A 223 -24.28 -26.09 -5.93
CA ALA A 223 -25.49 -25.77 -5.18
C ALA A 223 -25.76 -24.25 -5.04
N LEU A 224 -24.76 -23.37 -5.21
CA LEU A 224 -24.93 -21.92 -5.08
C LEU A 224 -25.27 -21.19 -6.38
N LEU A 225 -25.12 -21.84 -7.55
CA LEU A 225 -25.44 -21.23 -8.84
C LEU A 225 -26.93 -21.32 -9.20
N ASP A 226 -27.64 -22.35 -8.73
CA ASP A 226 -29.05 -22.58 -9.07
C ASP A 226 -30.03 -21.64 -8.35
N MET A 227 -29.61 -20.98 -7.26
CA MET A 227 -30.47 -20.01 -6.55
C MET A 227 -30.55 -18.64 -7.25
N ALA A 228 -29.67 -18.35 -8.21
CA ALA A 228 -29.63 -17.06 -8.90
C ALA A 228 -30.51 -16.98 -10.16
N HIS A 229 -31.12 -18.10 -10.59
CA HIS A 229 -31.92 -18.16 -11.82
C HIS A 229 -33.43 -18.36 -11.59
N ALA A 230 -33.90 -18.38 -10.34
CA ALA A 230 -35.31 -18.58 -10.01
C ALA A 230 -35.95 -17.34 -9.37
N THR A 231 -36.02 -16.23 -10.11
CA THR A 231 -37.10 -15.22 -9.97
C THR A 231 -37.07 -14.29 -11.19
N VAL A 232 -37.86 -14.64 -12.20
CA VAL A 232 -38.51 -13.72 -13.13
C VAL A 232 -40.00 -13.88 -12.91
#